data_AF-A0A920DYU4-F1
#
_entry.id   AF-A0A920DYU4-F1
#
_cell.length_a   1.000
_cell.length_b   1.000
_cell.length_c   1.000
_cell.angle_alpha   90.00
_cell.angle_beta   90.00
_cell.angle_gamma   90.00
#
_symmetry.space_group_name_H-M   'P 1'
#
loop_
_entity.id
_entity.type
_entity.pdbx_description
1 polymer ?
#
loop_
_entity_poly.entity_id
_entity_poly.type
_entity_poly.pdbx_seq_one_letter_code
_entity_poly.pdbx_strand_id
1 'polypeptide(L)'
;MNSETIISVIAIYFLVLYIISYLTGKDDSNNVFFNAGRDSKWYVVAFGMVGASLSGVTFISVPGWIESSQFSYLQVVFGYFVAI
;
A
#
# COMPACT_ATOMS: atom_id res chain seq x y z
N MET A 1 -9.82 0.95 -22.57
CA MET A 1 -10.43 0.27 -21.40
C MET A 1 -11.93 0.41 -21.53
N ASN A 2 -12.68 -0.69 -21.41
CA ASN A 2 -14.14 -0.63 -21.42
C ASN A 2 -14.63 -0.28 -20.00
N SER A 3 -15.74 0.46 -19.88
CA SER A 3 -16.32 0.88 -18.60
C SER A 3 -16.66 -0.32 -17.71
N GLU A 4 -17.12 -1.41 -18.31
CA GLU A 4 -17.40 -2.68 -17.62
C GLU A 4 -16.16 -3.24 -16.91
N THR A 5 -14.99 -3.14 -17.56
CA THR A 5 -13.73 -3.64 -17.00
C THR A 5 -13.32 -2.82 -15.77
N ILE A 6 -13.46 -1.50 -15.83
CA ILE A 6 -13.14 -0.59 -14.70
C ILE A 6 -14.02 -0.92 -13.50
N ILE A 7 -15.33 -1.02 -13.72
CA ILE A 7 -16.29 -1.31 -12.65
C ILE A 7 -16.01 -2.69 -12.04
N SER A 8 -15.75 -3.70 -12.87
CA SER A 8 -15.44 -5.05 -12.39
C SER A 8 -14.18 -5.08 -11.50
N VAL A 9 -13.13 -4.36 -11.86
CA VAL A 9 -11.88 -4.30 -11.08
C VAL A 9 -12.11 -3.64 -9.73
N ILE A 10 -12.84 -2.51 -9.71
CA ILE A 10 -13.18 -1.82 -8.46
C ILE A 10 -14.02 -2.72 -7.56
N ALA A 11 -15.05 -3.37 -8.11
CA ALA A 11 -15.92 -4.27 -7.35
C ALA A 11 -15.15 -5.45 -6.75
N ILE A 12 -14.29 -6.10 -7.54
CA ILE A 12 -13.45 -7.21 -7.10
C ILE A 12 -12.49 -6.74 -5.99
N TYR A 13 -11.85 -5.58 -6.14
CA TYR A 13 -10.93 -5.05 -5.15
C TYR A 13 -11.59 -4.87 -3.77
N PHE A 14 -12.75 -4.20 -3.73
CA PHE A 14 -13.47 -4.01 -2.45
C PHE A 14 -14.01 -5.31 -1.88
N LEU A 15 -14.46 -6.24 -2.72
CA LEU A 15 -14.94 -7.55 -2.29
C LEU A 15 -13.81 -8.36 -1.62
N VAL A 16 -12.61 -8.35 -2.21
CA VAL A 16 -11.43 -9.00 -1.61
C VAL A 16 -11.08 -8.39 -0.26
N LEU A 17 -11.05 -7.06 -0.15
CA LEU A 17 -10.79 -6.38 1.12
C LEU A 17 -11.84 -6.73 2.19
N TYR A 18 -13.12 -6.78 1.80
CA TYR A 18 -14.21 -7.16 2.69
C TYR A 18 -14.05 -8.61 3.20
N ILE A 19 -13.74 -9.56 2.32
CA ILE A 19 -13.51 -10.95 2.70
C ILE A 19 -12.34 -11.06 3.69
N ILE A 20 -11.22 -10.38 3.42
CA ILE A 20 -10.07 -10.38 4.33
C ILE A 20 -10.50 -9.86 5.71
N SER A 21 -11.15 -8.70 5.75
CA SER A 21 -11.63 -8.07 6.99
C SER A 21 -12.56 -9.00 7.78
N TYR A 22 -13.52 -9.64 7.10
CA TYR A 22 -14.46 -10.56 7.73
C TYR A 22 -13.76 -11.80 8.34
N LEU A 23 -12.75 -12.34 7.66
CA LEU A 23 -12.01 -13.51 8.14
C LEU A 23 -11.06 -13.16 9.30
N THR A 24 -10.50 -11.94 9.32
CA THR A 24 -9.51 -11.52 10.33
C THR A 24 -10.09 -10.76 11.52
N GLY A 25 -11.26 -10.13 11.40
CA GLY A 25 -11.84 -9.21 12.39
C GLY A 25 -12.60 -9.86 13.56
N LYS A 26 -12.14 -11.02 14.06
CA LYS A 26 -12.87 -11.81 15.08
C LYS A 26 -12.75 -11.31 16.52
N ASP A 27 -11.73 -10.51 16.83
CA ASP A 27 -11.45 -9.97 18.17
C ASP A 27 -11.25 -8.45 18.06
N ASP A 28 -12.10 -7.70 18.75
CA ASP A 28 -12.12 -6.22 18.74
C ASP A 28 -11.61 -5.62 20.07
N SER A 29 -10.81 -6.38 20.83
CA SER A 29 -10.22 -5.89 22.07
C SER A 29 -9.08 -4.90 21.82
N ASN A 30 -8.92 -3.92 22.72
CA ASN A 30 -7.82 -2.95 22.67
C ASN A 30 -6.43 -3.61 22.60
N ASN A 31 -6.26 -4.78 23.21
CA ASN A 31 -4.98 -5.50 23.18
C ASN A 31 -4.65 -5.97 21.75
N VAL A 32 -5.63 -6.54 21.04
CA VAL A 32 -5.46 -6.98 19.65
C VAL A 32 -5.33 -5.78 18.72
N PHE A 33 -6.09 -4.72 18.94
CA PHE A 33 -6.00 -3.50 18.13
C PHE A 33 -4.61 -2.84 18.18
N PHE A 34 -4.02 -2.67 19.38
CA PHE A 34 -2.74 -1.96 19.53
C PHE A 34 -1.50 -2.86 19.46
N ASN A 35 -1.61 -4.13 19.83
CA ASN A 35 -0.45 -5.03 19.96
C ASN A 35 -0.57 -6.31 19.10
N ALA A 36 -1.61 -6.43 18.27
CA ALA A 36 -1.89 -7.61 17.44
C ALA A 36 -1.78 -8.94 18.22
N GLY A 37 -2.18 -8.95 19.50
CA GLY A 37 -2.08 -10.13 20.36
C GLY A 37 -0.66 -10.68 20.55
N ARG A 38 0.38 -9.86 20.35
CA ARG A 38 1.81 -10.26 20.32
C ARG A 38 2.19 -11.20 19.14
N ASP A 39 1.34 -11.32 18.12
CA ASP A 39 1.61 -12.10 16.90
C ASP A 39 1.79 -11.19 15.67
N SER A 40 2.68 -10.20 15.81
CA SER A 40 3.00 -9.24 14.74
C SER A 40 4.04 -9.81 13.78
N LYS A 41 3.59 -10.59 12.79
CA LYS A 41 4.49 -11.11 11.74
C LYS A 41 5.15 -9.96 10.98
N TRP A 42 6.49 -9.91 11.01
CA TRP A 42 7.27 -8.80 10.51
C TRP A 42 6.95 -8.41 9.05
N TYR A 43 6.68 -9.39 8.18
CA TYR A 43 6.40 -9.15 6.78
C TYR A 43 5.04 -8.46 6.57
N VAL A 44 4.01 -8.84 7.35
CA VAL A 44 2.68 -8.20 7.29
C VAL A 44 2.79 -6.75 7.73
N VAL A 45 3.52 -6.51 8.82
CA VAL A 45 3.80 -5.15 9.32
C VAL A 45 4.56 -4.35 8.28
N ALA A 46 5.62 -4.91 7.68
CA ALA A 46 6.41 -4.21 6.66
C ALA A 46 5.57 -3.79 5.45
N PHE A 47 4.72 -4.69 4.92
CA PHE A 47 3.81 -4.35 3.82
C PHE A 47 2.79 -3.27 4.23
N GLY A 48 2.25 -3.36 5.45
CA GLY A 48 1.34 -2.35 6.00
C GLY A 48 2.00 -0.97 6.11
N MET A 49 3.24 -0.92 6.61
CA MET A 49 4.00 0.33 6.76
C MET A 49 4.35 0.97 5.41
N VAL A 50 4.79 0.18 4.43
CA VAL A 50 5.04 0.68 3.06
C VAL A 50 3.73 1.20 2.46
N GLY A 51 2.64 0.45 2.58
CA GLY A 51 1.32 0.85 2.09
C GLY A 51 0.81 2.15 2.73
N ALA A 52 0.98 2.32 4.04
CA ALA A 52 0.57 3.53 4.76
C ALA A 52 1.40 4.76 4.37
N SER A 53 2.67 4.57 4.01
CA SER A 53 3.55 5.66 3.57
C SER A 53 3.27 6.12 2.13
N LEU A 54 2.66 5.28 1.30
CA LEU A 54 2.33 5.58 -0.09
C LEU A 54 0.91 6.15 -0.19
N SER A 55 0.76 7.30 -0.85
CA SER A 55 -0.55 7.94 -1.04
C SER A 55 -0.92 8.02 -2.52
N GLY A 56 -2.20 8.32 -2.81
CA GLY A 56 -2.64 8.62 -4.17
C GLY A 56 -1.87 9.77 -4.81
N VAL A 57 -1.39 10.74 -4.01
CA VAL A 57 -0.55 11.85 -4.49
C VAL A 57 0.76 11.30 -5.04
N THR A 58 1.38 10.32 -4.39
CA THR A 58 2.64 9.69 -4.83
C THR A 58 2.49 9.07 -6.22
N PHE A 59 1.39 8.38 -6.48
CA PHE A 59 1.15 7.71 -7.77
C PHE A 59 0.89 8.67 -8.93
N ILE A 60 0.44 9.89 -8.64
CA ILE A 60 0.23 10.93 -9.65
C ILE A 60 1.51 11.75 -9.83
N SER A 61 2.17 12.13 -8.73
CA SER A 61 3.28 13.08 -8.75
C SER A 61 4.59 12.49 -9.27
N VAL A 62 4.93 11.25 -8.91
CA VAL A 62 6.20 10.63 -9.33
C VAL A 62 6.27 10.47 -10.86
N PRO A 63 5.27 9.90 -11.55
CA PRO A 63 5.27 9.86 -13.02
C PRO A 63 5.28 11.26 -13.65
N GLY A 64 4.58 12.24 -13.07
CA GLY A 64 4.61 13.63 -13.54
C GLY A 64 6.00 14.26 -13.47
N TRP A 65 6.78 13.94 -12.44
CA TRP A 65 8.19 14.37 -12.36
C TRP A 65 9.09 13.64 -13.35
N ILE A 66 8.83 12.37 -13.64
CA ILE A 66 9.57 11.61 -14.65
C ILE A 66 9.32 12.18 -16.05
N GLU A 67 8.11 12.65 -16.34
CA GLU A 67 7.79 13.27 -17.64
C GLU A 67 8.67 14.50 -17.92
N SER A 68 8.86 15.38 -16.92
CA SER A 68 9.66 16.60 -17.06
C SER A 68 11.17 16.41 -16.82
N SER A 69 11.56 15.55 -15.89
CA SER A 69 12.95 15.42 -15.38
C SER A 69 13.60 14.06 -15.71
N GLN A 70 12.91 13.22 -16.48
CA GLN A 70 13.34 11.88 -16.86
C GLN A 70 13.76 11.06 -15.63
N PHE A 71 14.87 10.31 -15.73
CA PHE A 71 15.36 9.44 -14.66
C PHE A 71 16.21 10.16 -13.59
N SER A 72 16.20 11.49 -13.52
CA SER A 72 16.93 12.21 -12.46
C SER A 72 16.45 11.83 -11.06
N TYR A 73 15.15 11.57 -10.88
CA TYR A 73 14.60 11.08 -9.62
C TYR A 73 15.19 9.71 -9.22
N LEU A 74 15.49 8.84 -10.20
CA LEU A 74 16.08 7.53 -9.96
C LEU A 74 17.50 7.65 -9.38
N GLN A 75 18.25 8.69 -9.75
CA GLN A 75 19.57 8.96 -9.18
C GLN A 75 19.48 9.29 -7.69
N VAL A 76 18.45 10.04 -7.27
CA VAL A 76 18.18 10.33 -5.86
C VAL A 76 17.81 9.05 -5.10
N VAL A 77 16.95 8.20 -5.67
CA VAL A 77 16.58 6.90 -5.08
C VAL A 77 17.80 6.00 -4.90
N PHE A 78 18.66 5.88 -5.91
CA PHE A 78 19.92 5.14 -5.79
C PHE A 78 20.88 5.77 -4.76
N GLY A 79 20.91 7.11 -4.67
CA GLY A 79 21.64 7.82 -3.63
C GLY A 79 21.20 7.42 -2.22
N TYR A 80 19.89 7.33 -1.97
CA TYR A 80 19.37 6.84 -0.69
C TYR A 80 19.72 5.37 -0.44
N PHE A 81 19.69 4.52 -1.48
CA PHE A 81 20.01 3.10 -1.33
C PHE A 81 21.49 2.84 -0.99
N VAL A 82 22.41 3.67 -1.51
CA VAL A 82 23.86 3.55 -1.24
C VAL A 82 24.26 4.25 0.08
N ALA A 83 23.50 5.26 0.51
CA ALA A 83 23.78 6.02 1.74
C ALA A 83 23.18 5.39 3.02
N ILE A 84 22.30 4.39 2.89
CA ILE A 84 21.79 3.53 3.97
C ILE A 84 22.67 2.29 4.09
#